data_AF-A0A7W7KSC8-F1
#
_entry.id   AF-A0A7W7KSC8-F1
#
_cell.length_a   1.000
_cell.length_b   1.000
_cell.length_c   1.000
_cell.angle_alpha   90.00
_cell.angle_beta   90.00
_cell.angle_gamma   90.00
#
_symmetry.space_group_name_H-M   'P 1'
#
loop_
_entity.id
_entity.type
_entity.pdbx_description
1 polymer ?
#
loop_
_entity_poly.entity_id
_entity_poly.type
_entity_poly.pdbx_seq_one_letter_code
_entity_poly.pdbx_strand_id
1 'polypeptide(L)'
;MSQNANTLMLFFKDQAPHELCVLSLVNLMRDDPEKSRGYQQRLGVDLSQVWEDEWFNQQFSAQPEYIRLDFDTSVSANLPLPLLEGLFEHGLRAAVIEVFHGQVGETQRHHFLDGKLVNRADLYQREPFIEPIVSAQLDARREEDEEDTSVCVTRPVPLRQLIEEQREQEENAKALVAGIRELAQVARQTGASPGGVIKTGLVLWQMAKGLFHAVIFTVLALVFFKGFWMWLGLGVLLAIVLPLLYGWVEYSDLSEKREEPEAAEGAD
;
A
#
# COMPACT_ATOMS: atom_id res chain seq x y z
N MET A 1 -3.30 8.35 20.57
CA MET A 1 -3.38 7.36 19.47
C MET A 1 -4.00 8.10 18.30
N SER A 2 -3.44 7.98 17.10
CA SER A 2 -4.01 8.68 15.94
C SER A 2 -5.27 7.96 15.48
N GLN A 3 -6.27 8.73 15.05
CA GLN A 3 -7.55 8.26 14.51
C GLN A 3 -7.81 8.98 13.20
N ASN A 4 -8.67 8.40 12.37
CA ASN A 4 -9.18 9.05 11.18
C ASN A 4 -10.55 9.62 11.50
N ALA A 5 -10.79 10.90 11.18
CA ALA A 5 -12.10 11.52 11.32
C ALA A 5 -12.82 11.43 9.97
N ASN A 6 -14.06 10.96 9.96
CA ASN A 6 -14.82 10.72 8.75
C ASN A 6 -16.11 11.54 8.77
N THR A 7 -16.44 12.13 7.63
CA THR A 7 -17.76 12.72 7.37
C THR A 7 -18.38 12.05 6.14
N LEU A 8 -19.49 11.36 6.34
CA LEU A 8 -20.27 10.69 5.31
C LEU A 8 -21.57 11.47 5.07
N MET A 9 -21.76 11.91 3.84
CA MET A 9 -22.98 12.54 3.36
C MET A 9 -23.73 11.60 2.41
N LEU A 10 -25.02 11.38 2.67
CA LEU A 10 -25.88 10.49 1.90
C LEU A 10 -27.01 11.30 1.26
N PHE A 11 -27.22 11.10 -0.03
CA PHE A 11 -28.26 11.77 -0.82
C PHE A 11 -29.17 10.69 -1.41
N PHE A 12 -30.44 10.63 -0.99
CA PHE A 12 -31.38 9.63 -1.46
C PHE A 12 -32.17 10.10 -2.68
N LYS A 13 -32.61 9.16 -3.52
CA LYS A 13 -33.45 9.47 -4.69
C LYS A 13 -34.86 9.87 -4.27
N ASP A 14 -35.39 9.16 -3.27
CA ASP A 14 -36.77 9.27 -2.78
C ASP A 14 -36.80 9.49 -1.27
N GLN A 15 -37.90 10.08 -0.78
CA GLN A 15 -38.08 10.40 0.64
C GLN A 15 -38.29 9.16 1.53
N ALA A 16 -38.91 8.10 1.02
CA ALA A 16 -39.19 6.89 1.80
C ALA A 16 -37.91 6.17 2.32
N PRO A 17 -36.91 5.83 1.47
CA PRO A 17 -35.67 5.23 1.96
C PRO A 17 -34.86 6.20 2.84
N HIS A 18 -34.93 7.51 2.55
CA HIS A 18 -34.34 8.53 3.42
C HIS A 18 -34.91 8.48 4.84
N GLU A 19 -36.24 8.51 4.99
CA GLU A 19 -36.90 8.44 6.30
C GLU A 19 -36.59 7.15 7.04
N LEU A 20 -36.56 6.00 6.35
CA LEU A 20 -36.20 4.72 6.96
C LEU A 20 -34.75 4.70 7.44
N CYS A 21 -33.83 5.30 6.69
CA CYS A 21 -32.43 5.44 7.09
C CYS A 21 -32.30 6.35 8.33
N VAL A 22 -32.97 7.52 8.33
CA VAL A 22 -33.02 8.43 9.48
C VAL A 22 -33.57 7.72 10.72
N LEU A 23 -34.70 7.01 10.60
CA LEU A 23 -35.31 6.29 11.73
C LEU A 23 -34.40 5.18 12.25
N SER A 24 -33.73 4.45 11.36
CA SER A 24 -32.73 3.45 11.76
C SER A 24 -31.60 4.08 12.59
N LEU A 25 -31.01 5.17 12.09
CA LEU A 25 -29.88 5.86 12.73
C LEU A 25 -30.26 6.52 14.06
N VAL A 26 -31.42 7.18 14.13
CA VAL A 26 -31.91 7.80 15.37
C VAL A 26 -32.12 6.78 16.48
N ASN A 27 -32.60 5.57 16.15
CA ASN A 27 -32.78 4.52 17.16
C ASN A 27 -31.44 3.87 17.56
N LEU A 28 -30.46 3.78 16.66
CA LEU A 28 -29.09 3.38 17.04
C LEU A 28 -28.46 4.38 18.01
N MET A 29 -28.55 5.68 17.72
CA MET A 29 -28.07 6.75 18.62
C MET A 29 -28.75 6.76 19.99
N ARG A 30 -29.98 6.23 20.08
CA ARG A 30 -30.75 6.13 21.34
C ARG A 30 -30.55 4.83 22.08
N ASP A 31 -29.65 3.97 21.61
CA ASP A 31 -29.40 2.64 22.16
C ASP A 31 -30.67 1.75 22.16
N ASP A 32 -31.48 1.85 21.09
CA ASP A 32 -32.67 1.03 20.85
C ASP A 32 -32.48 0.17 19.58
N PRO A 33 -31.67 -0.92 19.67
CA PRO A 33 -31.32 -1.74 18.51
C PRO A 33 -32.51 -2.53 17.96
N GLU A 34 -33.50 -2.86 18.79
CA GLU A 34 -34.70 -3.59 18.34
C GLU A 34 -35.55 -2.74 17.39
N LYS A 35 -35.83 -1.49 17.76
CA LYS A 35 -36.56 -0.57 16.87
C LYS A 35 -35.74 -0.24 15.64
N SER A 36 -34.44 -0.01 15.79
CA SER A 36 -33.57 0.25 14.64
C SER A 36 -33.62 -0.91 13.64
N ARG A 37 -33.48 -2.15 14.10
CA ARG A 37 -33.53 -3.35 13.26
C ARG A 37 -34.83 -3.43 12.47
N GLY A 38 -35.96 -3.07 13.06
CA GLY A 38 -37.26 -3.03 12.35
C GLY A 38 -37.27 -2.06 11.17
N TYR A 39 -36.61 -0.90 11.28
CA TYR A 39 -36.47 0.05 10.17
C TYR A 39 -35.41 -0.38 9.16
N GLN A 40 -34.29 -0.93 9.62
CA GLN A 40 -33.22 -1.50 8.78
C GLN A 40 -33.75 -2.63 7.88
N GLN A 41 -34.59 -3.52 8.41
CA GLN A 41 -35.25 -4.58 7.63
C GLN A 41 -36.15 -4.04 6.54
N ARG A 42 -36.84 -2.92 6.79
CA ARG A 42 -37.68 -2.25 5.79
C ARG A 42 -36.85 -1.51 4.75
N LEU A 43 -35.71 -0.96 5.15
CA LEU A 43 -34.73 -0.32 4.27
C LEU A 43 -34.00 -1.37 3.41
N GLY A 44 -33.81 -2.59 3.92
CA GLY A 44 -33.05 -3.65 3.27
C GLY A 44 -31.54 -3.58 3.53
N VAL A 45 -31.10 -2.78 4.51
CA VAL A 45 -29.67 -2.53 4.78
C VAL A 45 -29.39 -2.67 6.28
N ASP A 46 -28.39 -3.46 6.62
CA ASP A 46 -27.88 -3.61 7.99
C ASP A 46 -26.88 -2.48 8.29
N LEU A 47 -27.28 -1.56 9.16
CA LEU A 47 -26.46 -0.44 9.62
C LEU A 47 -25.67 -0.79 10.89
N SER A 48 -26.07 -1.83 11.62
CA SER A 48 -25.52 -2.14 12.94
C SER A 48 -24.08 -2.64 12.88
N GLN A 49 -23.72 -3.41 11.84
CA GLN A 49 -22.35 -3.95 11.69
C GLN A 49 -21.28 -2.84 11.67
N VAL A 50 -21.53 -1.78 10.92
CA VAL A 50 -20.54 -0.70 10.78
C VAL A 50 -20.61 0.26 11.98
N TRP A 51 -21.79 0.40 12.58
CA TRP A 51 -22.03 1.30 13.70
C TRP A 51 -21.32 0.89 15.00
N GLU A 52 -21.31 -0.41 15.31
CA GLU A 52 -20.84 -0.95 16.59
C GLU A 52 -19.35 -1.36 16.59
N ASP A 53 -18.85 -1.94 15.49
CA ASP A 53 -17.53 -2.59 15.49
C ASP A 53 -16.38 -1.66 15.08
N GLU A 54 -16.64 -0.66 14.24
CA GLU A 54 -15.58 0.12 13.58
C GLU A 54 -15.63 1.62 13.83
N TRP A 55 -16.81 2.15 14.18
CA TRP A 55 -17.04 3.59 14.32
C TRP A 55 -16.98 4.01 15.80
N PHE A 56 -16.45 5.20 16.04
CA PHE A 56 -16.40 5.85 17.34
C PHE A 56 -16.92 7.28 17.25
N ASN A 57 -17.28 7.88 18.40
CA ASN A 57 -17.69 9.29 18.49
C ASN A 57 -18.77 9.70 17.47
N GLN A 58 -19.74 8.82 17.22
CA GLN A 58 -20.71 8.99 16.16
C GLN A 58 -21.61 10.20 16.41
N GLN A 59 -21.80 11.01 15.38
CA GLN A 59 -22.78 12.08 15.34
C GLN A 59 -23.62 11.94 14.09
N PHE A 60 -24.90 12.27 14.24
CA PHE A 60 -25.89 12.14 13.19
C PHE A 60 -26.68 13.44 13.08
N SER A 61 -26.84 13.92 11.86
CA SER A 61 -27.78 14.97 11.52
C SER A 61 -28.48 14.65 10.20
N ALA A 62 -29.74 15.05 10.09
CA ALA A 62 -30.52 14.83 8.87
C ALA A 62 -31.23 16.11 8.48
N GLN A 63 -31.22 16.38 7.18
CA GLN A 63 -31.99 17.41 6.50
C GLN A 63 -32.89 16.72 5.46
N PRO A 64 -33.92 17.38 4.92
CA PRO A 64 -34.75 16.80 3.88
C PRO A 64 -33.95 16.35 2.64
N GLU A 65 -32.85 17.03 2.32
CA GLU A 65 -32.05 16.78 1.12
C GLU A 65 -30.89 15.80 1.33
N TYR A 66 -30.41 15.65 2.57
CA TYR A 66 -29.24 14.82 2.86
C TYR A 66 -29.19 14.35 4.31
N ILE A 67 -28.49 13.23 4.52
CA ILE A 67 -28.09 12.75 5.84
C ILE A 67 -26.59 12.98 5.99
N ARG A 68 -26.15 13.45 7.15
CA ARG A 68 -24.74 13.60 7.52
C ARG A 68 -24.42 12.75 8.74
N LEU A 69 -23.37 11.97 8.60
CA LEU A 69 -22.79 11.11 9.62
C LEU A 69 -21.34 11.54 9.85
N ASP A 70 -20.98 11.89 11.08
CA ASP A 70 -19.60 12.13 11.47
C ASP A 70 -19.17 11.02 12.43
N PHE A 71 -18.01 10.41 12.19
CA PHE A 71 -17.52 9.30 13.02
C PHE A 71 -16.00 9.15 12.90
N ASP A 72 -15.38 8.67 13.97
CA ASP A 72 -13.95 8.36 14.00
C ASP A 72 -13.73 6.88 13.73
N THR A 73 -12.61 6.55 13.09
CA THR A 73 -12.18 5.18 12.84
C THR A 73 -10.71 4.98 13.19
N SER A 74 -10.27 3.72 13.22
CA SER A 74 -8.85 3.40 13.30
C SER A 74 -8.12 3.83 12.02
N VAL A 75 -6.81 4.06 12.11
CA VAL A 75 -5.97 4.48 10.97
C VAL A 75 -5.91 3.44 9.84
N SER A 76 -6.23 2.18 10.14
CA SER A 76 -6.28 1.08 9.18
C SER A 76 -7.70 0.73 8.75
N ALA A 77 -8.72 1.46 9.20
CA ALA A 77 -10.10 1.18 8.84
C ALA A 77 -10.33 1.49 7.35
N ASN A 78 -11.02 0.58 6.69
CA ASN A 78 -11.43 0.75 5.30
C ASN A 78 -12.63 1.70 5.22
N LEU A 79 -12.87 2.24 4.02
CA LEU A 79 -14.12 2.93 3.73
C LEU A 79 -15.30 1.95 3.90
N PRO A 80 -16.47 2.41 4.36
CA PRO A 80 -17.65 1.57 4.58
C PRO A 80 -18.35 1.21 3.26
N LEU A 81 -17.62 0.65 2.30
CA LEU A 81 -18.10 0.35 0.95
C LEU A 81 -19.27 -0.66 0.92
N PRO A 82 -19.29 -1.74 1.74
CA PRO A 82 -20.43 -2.67 1.77
C PRO A 82 -21.73 -1.98 2.18
N LEU A 83 -21.65 -1.06 3.15
CA LEU A 83 -22.79 -0.25 3.57
C LEU A 83 -23.27 0.65 2.43
N LEU A 84 -22.36 1.34 1.74
CA LEU A 84 -22.73 2.17 0.59
C LEU A 84 -23.39 1.34 -0.51
N GLU A 85 -22.86 0.16 -0.83
CA GLU A 85 -23.45 -0.72 -1.83
C GLU A 85 -24.89 -1.07 -1.47
N GLY A 86 -25.14 -1.52 -0.24
CA GLY A 86 -26.48 -1.81 0.24
C GLY A 86 -27.41 -0.61 0.11
N LEU A 87 -26.95 0.59 0.48
CA LEU A 87 -27.75 1.81 0.35
C LEU A 87 -28.03 2.18 -1.11
N PHE A 88 -27.07 2.02 -2.03
CA PHE A 88 -27.27 2.25 -3.47
C PHE A 88 -28.29 1.28 -4.08
N GLU A 89 -28.29 0.03 -3.65
CA GLU A 89 -29.32 -0.95 -4.05
C GLU A 89 -30.72 -0.57 -3.55
N HIS A 90 -30.81 0.19 -2.46
CA HIS A 90 -32.07 0.56 -1.80
C HIS A 90 -32.42 2.07 -1.92
N GLY A 91 -31.96 2.73 -2.98
CA GLY A 91 -32.46 4.06 -3.36
C GLY A 91 -31.56 5.24 -3.01
N LEU A 92 -30.31 5.00 -2.59
CA LEU A 92 -29.29 6.05 -2.51
C LEU A 92 -28.96 6.56 -3.93
N ARG A 93 -28.89 7.88 -4.08
CA ARG A 93 -28.54 8.57 -5.33
C ARG A 93 -27.05 8.80 -5.45
N ALA A 94 -26.47 9.36 -4.39
CA ALA A 94 -25.07 9.71 -4.31
C ALA A 94 -24.61 9.65 -2.86
N ALA A 95 -23.30 9.50 -2.67
CA ALA A 95 -22.64 9.66 -1.38
C ALA A 95 -21.35 10.44 -1.55
N VAL A 96 -20.99 11.20 -0.53
CA VAL A 96 -19.69 11.86 -0.44
C VAL A 96 -19.08 11.48 0.89
N ILE A 97 -17.85 10.98 0.88
CA ILE A 97 -17.10 10.62 2.09
C ILE A 97 -15.85 11.47 2.13
N GLU A 98 -15.68 12.21 3.20
CA GLU A 98 -14.43 12.88 3.53
C GLU A 98 -13.75 12.14 4.68
N VAL A 99 -12.47 11.86 4.52
CA VAL A 99 -11.63 11.23 5.53
C VAL A 99 -10.46 12.15 5.82
N PHE A 100 -10.33 12.60 7.06
CA PHE A 100 -9.17 13.30 7.56
C PHE A 100 -8.24 12.31 8.27
N HIS A 101 -7.06 12.09 7.69
CA HIS A 101 -6.04 11.18 8.19
C HIS A 101 -5.15 11.90 9.20
N GLY A 102 -5.50 11.83 10.49
CA GLY A 102 -4.80 12.56 11.56
C GLY A 102 -3.31 12.24 11.72
N GLN A 103 -2.83 11.12 11.16
CA GLN A 103 -1.40 10.76 11.18
C GLN A 103 -0.55 11.61 10.25
N VAL A 104 -1.08 11.93 9.07
CA VAL A 104 -0.39 12.64 7.99
C VAL A 104 -0.90 14.07 7.84
N GLY A 105 -2.05 14.40 8.44
CA GLY A 105 -2.68 15.71 8.33
C GLY A 105 -3.30 15.95 6.95
N GLU A 106 -3.63 14.88 6.22
CA GLU A 106 -4.18 14.95 4.87
C GLU A 106 -5.68 14.60 4.89
N THR A 107 -6.45 15.31 4.08
CA THR A 107 -7.85 14.99 3.82
C THR A 107 -7.96 14.25 2.49
N GLN A 108 -8.91 13.32 2.37
CA GLN A 108 -9.27 12.67 1.12
C GLN A 108 -10.79 12.67 0.96
N ARG A 109 -11.28 13.07 -0.21
CA ARG A 109 -12.72 13.11 -0.49
C ARG A 109 -13.09 12.19 -1.63
N HIS A 110 -13.96 11.22 -1.34
CA HIS A 110 -14.48 10.23 -2.27
C HIS A 110 -15.91 10.59 -2.67
N HIS A 111 -16.20 10.53 -3.97
CA HIS A 111 -17.50 10.88 -4.52
C HIS A 111 -18.12 9.66 -5.19
N PHE A 112 -19.33 9.29 -4.79
CA PHE A 112 -20.03 8.12 -5.30
C PHE A 112 -21.34 8.51 -5.97
N LEU A 113 -21.60 7.95 -7.14
CA LEU A 113 -22.81 8.17 -7.92
C LEU A 113 -23.25 6.87 -8.58
N ASP A 114 -24.53 6.50 -8.43
CA ASP A 114 -25.11 5.25 -8.97
C ASP A 114 -24.25 4.01 -8.67
N GLY A 115 -23.75 3.88 -7.43
CA GLY A 115 -22.95 2.73 -6.99
C GLY A 115 -21.53 2.68 -7.58
N LYS A 116 -20.99 3.82 -8.04
CA LYS A 116 -19.62 3.93 -8.58
C LYS A 116 -18.87 5.09 -7.94
N LEU A 117 -17.59 4.91 -7.67
CA LEU A 117 -16.65 6.00 -7.40
C LEU A 117 -16.44 6.79 -8.68
N VAL A 118 -16.70 8.10 -8.63
CA VAL A 118 -16.64 9.05 -9.74
C VAL A 118 -15.80 10.25 -9.37
N ASN A 119 -15.42 11.07 -10.34
CA ASN A 119 -14.76 12.35 -10.05
C ASN A 119 -15.77 13.36 -9.49
N ARG A 120 -15.27 14.33 -8.72
CA ARG A 120 -16.07 15.45 -8.19
C ARG A 120 -16.86 16.17 -9.30
N ALA A 121 -16.20 16.50 -10.40
CA ALA A 121 -16.82 17.18 -11.53
C ALA A 121 -17.99 16.38 -12.13
N ASP A 122 -17.83 15.06 -12.27
CA ASP A 122 -18.86 14.18 -12.84
C ASP A 122 -20.09 14.13 -11.92
N LEU A 123 -19.88 14.11 -10.61
CA LEU A 123 -20.98 14.14 -9.63
C LEU A 123 -21.76 15.44 -9.73
N TYR A 124 -21.09 16.59 -9.68
CA TYR A 124 -21.76 17.90 -9.68
C TYR A 124 -22.38 18.24 -11.03
N GLN A 125 -21.81 17.75 -12.13
CA GLN A 125 -22.44 17.90 -13.44
C GLN A 125 -23.78 17.13 -13.52
N ARG A 126 -23.85 15.93 -12.93
CA ARG A 126 -25.06 15.08 -12.98
C ARG A 126 -26.08 15.44 -11.91
N GLU A 127 -25.63 15.87 -10.73
CA GLU A 127 -26.46 16.23 -9.58
C GLU A 127 -26.03 17.61 -9.02
N PRO A 128 -26.34 18.71 -9.73
CA PRO A 128 -25.81 20.04 -9.42
C PRO A 128 -26.27 20.61 -8.08
N PHE A 129 -27.35 20.10 -7.49
CA PHE A 129 -27.81 20.53 -6.17
C PHE A 129 -26.88 20.07 -5.04
N ILE A 130 -26.03 19.05 -5.27
CA ILE A 130 -25.13 18.48 -4.27
C ILE A 130 -23.97 19.43 -3.97
N GLU A 131 -23.43 20.10 -5.00
CA GLU A 131 -22.28 21.00 -4.88
C GLU A 131 -22.43 22.05 -3.77
N PRO A 132 -23.48 22.90 -3.75
CA PRO A 132 -23.61 23.92 -2.71
C PRO A 132 -23.79 23.32 -1.31
N ILE A 133 -24.40 22.14 -1.20
CA ILE A 133 -24.58 21.44 0.08
C ILE A 133 -23.24 20.93 0.60
N VAL A 134 -22.48 20.23 -0.25
CA VAL A 134 -21.17 19.68 0.11
C VAL A 134 -20.21 20.80 0.47
N SER A 135 -20.17 21.89 -0.31
CA SER A 135 -19.30 23.02 0.00
C SER A 135 -19.69 23.74 1.30
N ALA A 136 -20.99 23.91 1.58
CA ALA A 136 -21.41 24.48 2.86
C ALA A 136 -21.07 23.59 4.07
N GLN A 137 -21.04 22.26 3.89
CA GLN A 137 -20.86 21.31 5.00
C GLN A 137 -19.41 20.90 5.24
N LEU A 138 -18.61 20.79 4.19
CA LEU A 138 -17.23 20.28 4.21
C LEU A 138 -16.20 21.38 3.93
N ASP A 139 -16.48 22.30 2.98
CA ASP A 139 -15.51 23.34 2.59
C ASP A 139 -15.55 24.56 3.53
N ALA A 140 -16.58 24.72 4.37
CA ALA A 140 -16.72 25.86 5.28
C ALA A 140 -15.57 26.01 6.31
N ARG A 141 -14.71 24.99 6.45
CA ARG A 141 -13.53 25.01 7.32
C ARG A 141 -12.21 25.09 6.57
N ARG A 142 -12.23 25.03 5.22
CA ARG A 142 -11.03 25.07 4.40
C ARG A 142 -10.67 26.50 4.08
N GLU A 143 -9.38 26.79 4.09
CA GLU A 143 -8.87 28.05 3.55
C GLU A 143 -8.99 28.02 2.02
N GLU A 144 -9.22 29.18 1.38
CA GLU A 144 -9.46 29.29 -0.07
C GLU A 144 -8.29 28.76 -0.94
N ASP A 145 -7.11 28.59 -0.34
CA ASP A 145 -5.87 28.15 -0.99
C ASP A 145 -5.54 26.65 -0.77
N GLU A 146 -6.40 25.87 -0.11
CA GLU A 146 -6.16 24.43 0.08
C GLU A 146 -6.30 23.64 -1.23
N GLU A 147 -5.34 22.73 -1.48
CA GLU A 147 -5.37 21.83 -2.64
C GLU A 147 -6.62 20.94 -2.65
N ASP A 148 -7.11 20.63 -3.86
CA ASP A 148 -8.25 19.74 -4.04
C ASP A 148 -7.90 18.31 -3.59
N THR A 149 -8.46 17.90 -2.46
CA THR A 149 -8.28 16.57 -1.88
C THR A 149 -9.22 15.52 -2.45
N SER A 150 -9.93 15.82 -3.54
CA SER A 150 -10.81 14.87 -4.19
C SER A 150 -10.03 13.74 -4.84
N VAL A 151 -10.39 12.51 -4.51
CA VAL A 151 -9.84 11.33 -5.17
C VAL A 151 -10.28 11.32 -6.63
N CYS A 152 -9.30 11.33 -7.52
CA CYS A 152 -9.53 11.37 -8.96
C CYS A 152 -9.31 9.98 -9.58
N VAL A 153 -10.27 9.54 -10.38
CA VAL A 153 -10.26 8.28 -11.10
C VAL A 153 -10.30 8.51 -12.61
N THR A 154 -9.57 7.69 -13.36
CA THR A 154 -9.57 7.79 -14.84
C THR A 154 -10.92 7.40 -15.43
N ARG A 155 -11.62 6.47 -14.78
CA ARG A 155 -12.96 5.99 -15.16
C ARG A 155 -13.77 5.68 -13.90
N PRO A 156 -15.11 5.80 -13.94
CA PRO A 156 -15.96 5.40 -12.84
C PRO A 156 -15.73 3.94 -12.42
N VAL A 157 -15.48 3.71 -11.13
CA VAL A 157 -15.18 2.37 -10.58
C VAL A 157 -16.38 1.87 -9.78
N PRO A 158 -17.00 0.73 -10.13
CA PRO A 158 -18.09 0.15 -9.36
C PRO A 158 -17.70 -0.20 -7.92
N LEU A 159 -18.62 0.01 -6.97
CA LEU A 159 -18.41 -0.36 -5.56
C LEU A 159 -18.04 -1.83 -5.39
N ARG A 160 -18.66 -2.74 -6.15
CA ARG A 160 -18.31 -4.17 -6.15
C ARG A 160 -16.83 -4.44 -6.43
N GLN A 161 -16.23 -3.69 -7.35
CA GLN A 161 -14.81 -3.84 -7.66
C GLN A 161 -13.96 -3.33 -6.50
N LEU A 162 -14.30 -2.17 -5.93
CA LEU A 162 -13.60 -1.60 -4.78
C LEU A 162 -13.69 -2.49 -3.53
N ILE A 163 -14.85 -3.12 -3.30
CA ILE A 163 -15.05 -4.07 -2.18
C ILE A 163 -14.16 -5.30 -2.37
N GLU A 164 -14.09 -5.86 -3.58
CA GLU A 164 -13.23 -7.01 -3.85
C GLU A 164 -11.74 -6.65 -3.73
N GLU A 165 -11.34 -5.47 -4.22
CA GLU A 165 -9.97 -4.96 -4.06
C GLU A 165 -9.59 -4.79 -2.58
N GLN A 166 -10.49 -4.24 -1.75
CA GLN A 166 -10.28 -4.14 -0.30
C GLN A 166 -10.15 -5.53 0.35
N ARG A 167 -11.01 -6.47 -0.02
CA ARG A 167 -10.96 -7.85 0.49
C ARG A 167 -9.65 -8.53 0.14
N GLU A 168 -9.18 -8.38 -1.10
CA GLU A 168 -7.90 -8.92 -1.55
C GLU A 168 -6.72 -8.29 -0.80
N GLN A 169 -6.75 -6.96 -0.58
CA GLN A 169 -5.73 -6.27 0.20
C GLN A 169 -5.68 -6.75 1.65
N GLU A 170 -6.84 -6.96 2.29
CA GLU A 170 -6.90 -7.50 3.64
C GLU A 170 -6.38 -8.93 3.74
N GLU A 171 -6.76 -9.80 2.79
CA GLU A 171 -6.29 -11.18 2.74
C GLU A 171 -4.75 -11.23 2.55
N ASN A 172 -4.23 -10.40 1.65
CA ASN A 172 -2.79 -10.24 1.44
C ASN A 172 -2.07 -9.70 2.68
N ALA A 173 -2.64 -8.69 3.36
CA ALA A 173 -2.07 -8.16 4.59
C ALA A 173 -2.04 -9.21 5.72
N LYS A 174 -3.13 -9.98 5.89
CA LYS A 174 -3.21 -11.09 6.85
C LYS A 174 -2.18 -12.18 6.52
N ALA A 175 -2.00 -12.53 5.26
CA ALA A 175 -1.00 -13.50 4.81
C ALA A 175 0.43 -13.02 5.06
N LEU A 176 0.74 -11.75 4.79
CA LEU A 176 2.05 -11.16 5.07
C LEU A 176 2.36 -11.15 6.56
N VAL A 177 1.41 -10.75 7.41
CA VAL A 177 1.57 -10.76 8.88
C VAL A 177 1.77 -12.19 9.40
N ALA A 178 1.02 -13.16 8.88
CA ALA A 178 1.19 -14.56 9.22
C ALA A 178 2.60 -15.07 8.83
N GLY A 179 3.07 -14.74 7.62
CA GLY A 179 4.42 -15.08 7.16
C GLY A 179 5.52 -14.44 8.00
N ILE A 180 5.37 -13.18 8.40
CA ILE A 180 6.31 -12.50 9.31
C ILE A 180 6.31 -13.18 10.68
N ARG A 181 5.14 -13.54 11.21
CA ARG A 181 5.01 -14.24 12.50
C ARG A 181 5.68 -15.60 12.46
N GLU A 182 5.50 -16.35 11.37
CA GLU A 182 6.15 -17.64 11.16
C GLU A 182 7.67 -17.50 11.06
N LEU A 183 8.17 -16.53 10.29
CA LEU A 183 9.60 -16.21 10.22
C LEU A 183 10.17 -15.81 11.58
N ALA A 184 9.45 -15.02 12.37
CA ALA A 184 9.85 -14.65 13.72
C ALA A 184 9.87 -15.86 14.67
N GLN A 185 8.93 -16.78 14.53
CA GLN A 185 8.89 -18.01 15.30
C GLN A 185 10.04 -18.96 14.93
N VAL A 186 10.32 -19.12 13.64
CA VAL A 186 11.48 -19.88 13.15
C VAL A 186 12.78 -19.27 13.67
N ALA A 187 12.96 -17.96 13.56
CA ALA A 187 14.14 -17.27 14.08
C ALA A 187 14.33 -17.45 15.59
N ARG A 188 13.22 -17.45 16.36
CA ARG A 188 13.22 -17.71 17.81
C ARG A 188 13.56 -19.15 18.14
N GLN A 189 13.09 -20.12 17.35
CA GLN A 189 13.39 -21.55 17.52
C GLN A 189 14.82 -21.92 17.11
N THR A 190 15.38 -21.23 16.10
CA THR A 190 16.76 -21.45 15.65
C THR A 190 17.80 -20.66 16.45
N GLY A 191 17.39 -19.86 17.44
CA GLY A 191 18.31 -19.05 18.26
C GLY A 191 19.06 -17.96 17.50
N ALA A 192 18.61 -17.60 16.30
CA ALA A 192 19.29 -16.65 15.44
C ALA A 192 18.93 -15.21 15.86
N SER A 193 19.93 -14.41 16.21
CA SER A 193 19.72 -12.99 16.54
C SER A 193 19.06 -12.25 15.35
N PRO A 194 18.10 -11.33 15.58
CA PRO A 194 17.43 -10.58 14.52
C PRO A 194 18.39 -9.84 13.57
N GLY A 195 19.52 -9.37 14.09
CA GLY A 195 20.58 -8.74 13.28
C GLY A 195 21.38 -9.70 12.40
N GLY A 196 21.38 -11.00 12.71
CA GLY A 196 21.99 -12.07 11.91
C GLY A 196 21.14 -12.46 10.71
N VAL A 197 19.81 -12.52 10.89
CA VAL A 197 18.85 -12.86 9.81
C VAL A 197 18.75 -11.72 8.77
N ILE A 198 18.82 -10.46 9.21
CA ILE A 198 18.88 -9.32 8.30
C ILE A 198 20.17 -9.34 7.48
N LYS A 199 21.31 -9.69 8.09
CA LYS A 199 22.60 -9.81 7.39
C LYS A 199 22.61 -10.98 6.40
N THR A 200 22.06 -12.15 6.75
CA THR A 200 21.96 -13.28 5.81
C THR A 200 20.97 -12.99 4.69
N GLY A 201 19.86 -12.31 4.96
CA GLY A 201 18.92 -11.85 3.92
C GLY A 201 19.54 -10.83 2.95
N LEU A 202 20.33 -9.89 3.46
CA LEU A 202 21.06 -8.91 2.62
C LEU A 202 22.16 -9.57 1.79
N VAL A 203 22.89 -10.53 2.36
CA VAL A 203 23.89 -11.32 1.64
C VAL A 203 23.23 -12.21 0.57
N LEU A 204 22.09 -12.82 0.87
CA LEU A 204 21.33 -13.62 -0.09
C LEU A 204 20.78 -12.75 -1.23
N TRP A 205 20.29 -11.56 -0.91
CA TRP A 205 19.84 -10.57 -1.90
C TRP A 205 20.99 -10.03 -2.77
N GLN A 206 22.16 -9.81 -2.18
CA GLN A 206 23.35 -9.43 -2.94
C GLN A 206 23.90 -10.57 -3.79
N MET A 207 23.86 -11.82 -3.32
CA MET A 207 24.19 -13.00 -4.13
C MET A 207 23.19 -13.19 -5.28
N ALA A 208 21.89 -13.00 -5.03
CA ALA A 208 20.86 -13.05 -6.07
C ALA A 208 21.05 -11.94 -7.12
N LYS A 209 21.34 -10.70 -6.68
CA LYS A 209 21.72 -9.61 -7.60
C LYS A 209 23.00 -9.95 -8.38
N GLY A 210 24.01 -10.53 -7.74
CA GLY A 210 25.24 -10.97 -8.39
C GLY A 210 24.98 -12.05 -9.45
N LEU A 211 24.13 -13.02 -9.14
CA LEU A 211 23.73 -14.07 -10.07
C LEU A 211 22.95 -13.49 -11.26
N PHE A 212 22.05 -12.54 -11.01
CA PHE A 212 21.30 -11.85 -12.06
C PHE A 212 22.21 -11.01 -12.97
N HIS A 213 23.19 -10.29 -12.40
CA HIS A 213 24.20 -9.58 -13.19
C HIS A 213 25.10 -10.53 -13.97
N ALA A 214 25.47 -11.69 -13.40
CA ALA A 214 26.23 -12.71 -14.11
C ALA A 214 25.45 -13.28 -15.29
N VAL A 215 24.14 -13.54 -15.14
CA VAL A 215 23.28 -14.01 -16.23
C VAL A 215 23.15 -12.94 -17.32
N ILE A 216 22.87 -11.68 -16.95
CA ILE A 216 22.80 -10.57 -17.92
C ILE A 216 24.14 -10.37 -18.63
N PHE A 217 25.26 -10.41 -17.92
CA PHE A 217 26.59 -10.27 -18.50
C PHE A 217 26.93 -11.46 -19.42
N THR A 218 26.52 -12.68 -19.07
CA THR A 218 26.72 -13.87 -19.90
C THR A 218 25.89 -13.79 -21.18
N VAL A 219 24.64 -13.34 -21.09
CA VAL A 219 23.79 -13.12 -22.26
C VAL A 219 24.33 -11.99 -23.13
N LEU A 220 24.77 -10.87 -22.54
CA LEU A 220 25.42 -9.76 -23.26
C LEU A 220 26.74 -10.20 -23.90
N ALA A 221 27.56 -11.00 -23.22
CA ALA A 221 28.82 -11.52 -23.75
C ALA A 221 28.58 -12.49 -24.93
N LEU A 222 27.56 -13.35 -24.83
CA LEU A 222 27.12 -14.23 -25.92
C LEU A 222 26.59 -13.45 -27.13
N VAL A 223 25.90 -12.33 -26.90
CA VAL A 223 25.32 -11.48 -27.95
C VAL A 223 26.37 -10.58 -28.62
N PHE A 224 27.31 -10.02 -27.85
CA PHE A 224 28.31 -9.06 -28.38
C PHE A 224 29.55 -9.72 -28.98
N PHE A 225 29.96 -10.91 -28.52
CA PHE A 225 31.22 -11.52 -28.94
C PHE A 225 31.01 -12.78 -29.78
N LYS A 226 30.63 -12.58 -31.04
CA LYS A 226 30.63 -13.59 -32.12
C LYS A 226 32.04 -14.09 -32.51
N GLY A 227 33.03 -13.96 -31.61
CA GLY A 227 34.45 -14.30 -31.79
C GLY A 227 35.10 -14.95 -30.55
N PHE A 228 34.30 -15.51 -29.64
CA PHE A 228 34.71 -16.09 -28.34
C PHE A 228 35.85 -17.13 -28.42
N TRP A 229 35.91 -17.92 -29.49
CA TRP A 229 36.92 -18.97 -29.66
C TRP A 229 38.36 -18.44 -29.79
N MET A 230 38.55 -17.24 -30.34
CA MET A 230 39.89 -16.66 -30.50
C MET A 230 40.47 -16.17 -29.16
N TRP A 231 39.61 -15.60 -28.30
CA TRP A 231 40.01 -15.09 -26.99
C TRP A 231 40.19 -16.20 -25.95
N LEU A 232 39.40 -17.27 -26.04
CA LEU A 232 39.61 -18.45 -25.19
C LEU A 232 40.95 -19.13 -25.49
N GLY A 233 41.34 -19.21 -26.78
CA GLY A 233 42.66 -19.68 -27.17
C GLY A 233 43.80 -18.79 -26.67
N LEU A 234 43.65 -17.46 -26.77
CA LEU A 234 44.64 -16.51 -26.26
C LEU A 234 44.77 -16.56 -24.73
N GLY A 235 43.66 -16.72 -24.00
CA GLY A 235 43.66 -16.84 -22.54
C GLY A 235 44.36 -18.10 -22.04
N VAL A 236 44.13 -19.24 -22.71
CA VAL A 236 44.85 -20.50 -22.39
C VAL A 236 46.33 -20.38 -22.71
N LEU A 237 46.70 -19.75 -23.84
CA LEU A 237 48.10 -19.48 -24.19
C LEU A 237 48.79 -18.61 -23.13
N LEU A 238 48.13 -17.53 -22.68
CA LEU A 238 48.67 -16.64 -21.65
C LEU A 238 48.83 -17.36 -20.31
N ALA A 239 47.87 -18.21 -19.93
CA ALA A 239 47.90 -18.98 -18.69
C ALA A 239 49.06 -20.00 -18.63
N ILE A 240 49.61 -20.42 -19.77
CA ILE A 240 50.76 -21.33 -19.85
C ILE A 240 52.07 -20.53 -19.94
N VAL A 241 52.09 -19.43 -20.69
CA VAL A 241 53.31 -18.64 -20.94
C VAL A 241 53.69 -17.76 -19.73
N LEU A 242 52.72 -17.18 -19.01
CA LEU A 242 53.02 -16.33 -17.85
C LEU A 242 53.74 -17.08 -16.71
N PRO A 243 53.30 -18.29 -16.29
CA PRO A 243 53.99 -19.03 -15.24
C PRO A 243 55.42 -19.41 -15.63
N LEU A 244 55.66 -19.69 -16.92
CA LEU A 244 57.00 -19.99 -17.43
C LEU A 244 57.90 -18.75 -17.44
N LEU A 245 57.39 -17.58 -17.79
CA LEU A 245 58.15 -16.32 -17.74
C LEU A 245 58.44 -15.88 -16.29
N TYR A 246 57.46 -15.96 -15.40
CA TYR A 246 57.67 -15.63 -13.99
C TYR A 246 58.62 -16.60 -13.31
N GLY A 247 58.48 -17.91 -13.58
CA GLY A 247 59.42 -18.92 -13.08
C GLY A 247 60.84 -18.75 -13.60
N TRP A 248 61.02 -18.20 -14.81
CA TRP A 248 62.35 -17.92 -15.37
C TRP A 248 62.99 -16.68 -14.73
N VAL A 249 62.21 -15.62 -14.50
CA VAL A 249 62.66 -14.41 -13.79
C VAL A 249 63.07 -14.72 -12.35
N GLU A 250 62.30 -15.56 -11.66
CA GLU A 250 62.59 -15.97 -10.29
C GLU A 250 63.77 -16.95 -10.19
N TYR A 251 64.01 -17.74 -11.24
CA TYR A 251 65.23 -18.56 -11.36
C TYR A 251 66.48 -17.70 -11.63
N SER A 252 66.38 -16.65 -12.46
CA SER A 252 67.51 -15.72 -12.68
C SER A 252 67.87 -14.95 -11.40
N ASP A 253 66.88 -14.47 -10.65
CA ASP A 253 67.09 -13.75 -9.38
C ASP A 253 67.74 -14.65 -8.30
N LEU A 254 67.38 -15.94 -8.27
CA LEU A 254 67.99 -16.92 -7.37
C LEU A 254 69.40 -17.36 -7.82
N SER A 255 69.68 -17.33 -9.12
CA SER A 255 71.02 -17.60 -9.64
C SER A 255 72.00 -16.46 -9.36
N GLU A 256 71.52 -15.20 -9.42
CA GLU A 256 72.32 -14.01 -9.17
C GLU A 256 72.64 -13.83 -7.68
N LYS A 257 71.69 -14.16 -6.78
CA LYS A 257 71.92 -14.14 -5.32
C LYS A 257 72.85 -15.24 -4.79
N ARG A 258 73.16 -16.27 -5.58
CA ARG A 258 74.05 -17.37 -5.16
C ARG A 258 75.52 -17.11 -5.54
N GLU A 259 75.79 -16.07 -6.33
CA GLU A 259 77.13 -15.73 -6.82
C GLU A 259 77.82 -14.60 -6.05
N GLU A 260 77.20 -14.00 -5.02
CA GLU A 260 77.90 -13.07 -4.13
C GLU A 260 78.64 -13.82 -3.01
N PRO A 261 79.99 -13.79 -2.97
CA PRO A 261 80.77 -14.47 -1.93
C PRO A 261 80.80 -13.65 -0.64
N GLU A 262 80.58 -14.32 0.50
CA GLU A 262 81.06 -13.87 1.81
C GLU A 262 82.58 -13.65 1.73
N ALA A 263 83.02 -12.39 1.79
CA ALA A 263 84.40 -12.02 2.05
C ALA A 263 84.46 -10.90 3.12
N ALA A 264 84.66 -11.40 4.33
CA ALA A 264 85.26 -10.88 5.57
C ALA A 264 85.90 -9.47 5.68
N GLU A 265 86.03 -9.10 6.99
CA GLU A 265 86.93 -8.12 7.65
C GLU A 265 86.44 -6.66 7.69
N GLY A 266 86.47 -5.91 8.81
CA GLY A 266 87.18 -6.05 10.09
C GLY A 266 88.02 -4.78 10.37
N ALA A 267 87.95 -4.26 11.61
CA ALA A 267 88.71 -3.12 12.20
C ALA A 267 88.32 -1.70 11.71
N ASP A 268 88.23 -0.64 12.53
CA ASP A 268 88.84 -0.33 13.85
C ASP A 268 87.82 -0.03 14.97
#